data_AF-W2NHA8-F1
#
_entry.id   AF-W2NHA8-F1
#
_cell.length_a   1.000
_cell.length_b   1.000
_cell.length_c   1.000
_cell.angle_alpha   90.00
_cell.angle_beta   90.00
_cell.angle_gamma   90.00
#
_symmetry.space_group_name_H-M   'P 1'
#
loop_
_entity.id
_entity.type
_entity.pdbx_description
1 polymer ?
#
loop_
_entity_poly.entity_id
_entity_poly.type
_entity_poly.pdbx_seq_one_letter_code
_entity_poly.pdbx_strand_id
1 'polypeptide(L)'
;MQKNTRGFIYINYNSSSTTITTNSTGVVAPGTIAVSNDMQFGNTCPILWNFYSAVSTATLSPTGLNVPASTILTVTADVNGTATSGNGIAPSQAFSRLLVPTYSPNPSADNALIQKKTFRYFERVTNKFTVQAGQSFTWTITNGIANPKKWIMQPIITNMAAGSSSLPDVINPFRSPFSTVPATTSPFAALRNLEVTVGNVPIWNNPVNFGYDLFVQEMSKSGVDGGLDDVTIAGLLSQRLWESLYRFVAVDIRRRLPSEDGASKSIIVSGTNNTNYALTIYYHILREVVASVDTAMGTVSQGPVQH
;
A
#
# COMPACT_ATOMS: atom_id res chain seq x y z
N MET A 1 -9.00 -32.25 -23.11
CA MET A 1 -9.49 -33.06 -21.97
C MET A 1 -8.30 -33.43 -21.10
N GLN A 2 -7.98 -32.61 -20.10
CA GLN A 2 -6.81 -32.86 -19.25
C GLN A 2 -7.21 -33.90 -18.17
N LYS A 3 -6.89 -35.18 -18.43
CA LYS A 3 -6.95 -36.21 -17.40
C LYS A 3 -5.89 -35.87 -16.34
N ASN A 4 -6.27 -35.96 -15.06
CA ASN A 4 -5.40 -35.81 -13.87
C ASN A 4 -5.00 -34.39 -13.44
N THR A 5 -5.86 -33.38 -13.57
CA THR A 5 -5.65 -32.12 -12.83
C THR A 5 -5.85 -32.38 -11.33
N ARG A 6 -4.76 -32.62 -10.60
CA ARG A 6 -4.77 -32.67 -9.13
C ARG A 6 -4.62 -31.24 -8.62
N GLY A 7 -5.71 -30.65 -8.16
CA GLY A 7 -5.72 -29.34 -7.50
C GLY A 7 -5.82 -29.50 -5.99
N PHE A 8 -5.19 -28.59 -5.25
CA PHE A 8 -5.44 -28.41 -3.83
C PHE A 8 -6.48 -27.31 -3.64
N ILE A 9 -7.45 -27.52 -2.76
CA ILE A 9 -8.39 -26.49 -2.31
C ILE A 9 -8.00 -26.13 -0.89
N TYR A 10 -7.60 -24.88 -0.69
CA TYR A 10 -7.29 -24.34 0.63
C TYR A 10 -8.51 -23.56 1.14
N ILE A 11 -9.01 -23.97 2.30
CA ILE A 11 -10.06 -23.23 3.01
C ILE A 11 -9.36 -22.44 4.11
N ASN A 12 -9.23 -21.13 3.92
CA ASN A 12 -8.76 -20.23 4.97
C ASN A 12 -9.99 -19.61 5.63
N TYR A 13 -10.13 -19.81 6.93
CA TYR A 13 -11.19 -19.19 7.72
C TYR A 13 -10.58 -18.46 8.92
N ASN A 14 -11.40 -17.75 9.67
CA ASN A 14 -11.00 -17.18 10.94
C ASN A 14 -11.67 -17.99 12.05
N SER A 15 -10.91 -18.37 13.07
CA SER A 15 -11.38 -19.11 14.23
C SER A 15 -10.77 -18.56 15.50
N SER A 16 -11.59 -18.45 16.52
CA SER A 16 -11.21 -17.91 17.82
C SER A 16 -11.87 -18.66 18.96
N SER A 17 -11.19 -18.67 20.10
CA SER A 17 -11.79 -19.04 21.38
C SER A 17 -11.77 -17.83 22.29
N THR A 18 -12.94 -17.41 22.76
CA THR A 18 -13.07 -16.35 23.77
C THR A 18 -13.33 -16.98 25.12
N THR A 19 -12.52 -16.62 26.10
CA THR A 19 -12.74 -16.94 27.50
C THR A 19 -13.26 -15.71 28.24
N ILE A 20 -14.39 -15.85 28.92
CA ILE A 20 -15.00 -14.83 29.77
C ILE A 20 -14.93 -15.32 31.21
N THR A 21 -14.20 -14.60 32.04
CA THR A 21 -14.05 -14.90 33.47
C THR A 21 -14.82 -13.90 34.30
N THR A 22 -15.60 -14.36 35.27
CA THR A 22 -16.27 -13.49 36.25
C THR A 22 -15.45 -13.38 37.53
N ASN A 23 -15.15 -12.15 37.95
CA ASN A 23 -14.33 -11.90 39.15
C ASN A 23 -15.16 -11.76 40.44
N SER A 24 -16.49 -11.79 40.33
CA SER A 24 -17.42 -11.73 41.44
C SER A 24 -18.67 -12.57 41.15
N THR A 25 -19.35 -13.01 42.20
CA THR A 25 -20.68 -13.64 42.08
C THR A 25 -21.68 -12.59 41.62
N GLY A 26 -22.50 -12.91 40.61
CA GLY A 26 -23.56 -12.03 40.17
C GLY A 26 -23.82 -12.06 38.67
N VAL A 27 -24.56 -11.05 38.20
CA VAL A 27 -24.89 -10.90 36.80
C VAL A 27 -23.66 -10.51 35.98
N VAL A 28 -23.45 -11.22 34.86
CA VAL A 28 -22.44 -10.89 33.84
C VAL A 28 -22.72 -9.48 33.30
N ALA A 29 -21.85 -8.52 33.59
CA ALA A 29 -22.00 -7.12 33.20
C ALA A 29 -20.64 -6.45 32.88
N PRO A 30 -20.63 -5.34 32.11
CA PRO A 30 -19.41 -4.55 31.92
C PRO A 30 -18.83 -4.12 33.28
N GLY A 31 -17.58 -4.50 33.56
CA GLY A 31 -16.87 -4.19 34.82
C GLY A 31 -16.77 -5.34 35.83
N THR A 32 -17.56 -6.42 35.69
CA THR A 32 -17.45 -7.64 36.52
C THR A 32 -16.77 -8.81 35.80
N ILE A 33 -16.42 -8.60 34.54
CA ILE A 33 -15.88 -9.62 33.64
C ILE A 33 -14.50 -9.25 33.12
N ALA A 34 -13.65 -10.27 32.95
CA ALA A 34 -12.45 -10.22 32.14
C ALA A 34 -12.67 -11.05 30.87
N VAL A 35 -12.28 -10.51 29.72
CA VAL A 35 -12.43 -11.19 28.42
C VAL A 35 -11.06 -11.38 27.81
N SER A 36 -10.73 -12.63 27.48
CA SER A 36 -9.53 -13.00 26.73
C SER A 36 -9.94 -13.66 25.43
N ASN A 37 -9.35 -13.22 24.31
CA ASN A 37 -9.58 -13.83 23.00
C ASN A 37 -8.28 -14.50 22.56
N ASP A 38 -8.38 -15.76 22.14
CA ASP A 38 -7.28 -16.51 21.57
C ASP A 38 -7.59 -16.87 20.12
N MET A 39 -6.67 -16.58 19.20
CA MET A 39 -6.83 -16.87 17.78
C MET A 39 -6.36 -18.29 17.50
N GLN A 40 -7.30 -19.16 17.12
CA GLN A 40 -7.00 -20.55 16.80
C GLN A 40 -6.55 -20.70 15.34
N PHE A 41 -7.13 -19.92 14.43
CA PHE A 41 -6.74 -19.88 13.01
C PHE A 41 -7.12 -18.53 12.39
N GLY A 42 -6.28 -17.99 11.50
CA GLY A 42 -6.47 -16.66 10.92
C GLY A 42 -6.12 -15.51 11.88
N ASN A 43 -6.39 -14.27 11.46
CA ASN A 43 -5.91 -13.06 12.15
C ASN A 43 -7.03 -12.17 12.72
N THR A 44 -8.29 -12.59 12.59
CA THR A 44 -9.44 -11.77 12.99
C THR A 44 -10.39 -12.60 13.84
N CYS A 45 -10.89 -12.06 14.95
CA CYS A 45 -11.95 -12.70 15.71
C CYS A 45 -13.30 -12.55 14.97
N PRO A 46 -13.99 -13.64 14.59
CA PRO A 46 -15.28 -13.56 13.90
C PRO A 46 -16.47 -13.21 14.82
N ILE A 47 -16.26 -13.14 16.14
CA ILE A 47 -17.32 -12.83 17.11
C ILE A 47 -17.22 -11.37 17.56
N LEU A 48 -18.34 -10.64 17.44
CA LEU A 48 -18.52 -9.35 18.11
C LEU A 48 -19.26 -9.56 19.43
N TRP A 49 -18.65 -9.13 20.52
CA TRP A 49 -19.25 -9.21 21.86
C TRP A 49 -20.01 -7.94 22.20
N ASN A 50 -21.32 -8.05 22.43
CA ASN A 50 -22.13 -6.96 22.97
C ASN A 50 -22.48 -7.26 24.43
N PHE A 51 -21.77 -6.64 25.36
CA PHE A 51 -22.03 -6.76 26.80
C PHE A 51 -23.04 -5.73 27.34
N TYR A 52 -23.62 -4.89 26.47
CA TYR A 52 -24.52 -3.79 26.84
C TYR A 52 -26.02 -4.16 26.70
N SER A 53 -26.38 -5.30 26.11
CA SER A 53 -27.79 -5.66 25.89
C SER A 53 -28.55 -6.12 27.14
N ALA A 54 -27.96 -6.00 28.33
CA ALA A 54 -28.52 -6.49 29.59
C ALA A 54 -29.06 -5.35 30.50
N VAL A 55 -29.40 -4.19 29.94
CA VAL A 55 -29.95 -3.06 30.71
C VAL A 55 -31.41 -2.86 30.32
N SER A 56 -32.35 -3.17 31.24
CA SER A 56 -33.73 -2.73 31.06
C SER A 56 -33.76 -1.21 31.17
N THR A 57 -34.46 -0.55 30.24
CA THR A 57 -34.42 0.89 29.97
C THR A 57 -34.98 1.80 31.08
N ALA A 58 -35.11 1.32 32.33
CA ALA A 58 -35.69 2.11 33.41
C ALA A 58 -34.94 2.08 34.75
N THR A 59 -34.02 1.15 35.02
CA THR A 59 -33.39 1.04 36.36
C THR A 59 -31.87 0.82 36.39
N LEU A 60 -31.17 0.80 35.25
CA LEU A 60 -29.74 0.49 35.17
C LEU A 60 -29.35 -0.85 35.85
N SER A 61 -30.32 -1.72 36.15
CA SER A 61 -30.07 -3.01 36.78
C SER A 61 -29.71 -4.04 35.70
N PRO A 62 -28.55 -4.70 35.78
CA PRO A 62 -28.19 -5.77 34.87
C PRO A 62 -29.20 -6.93 34.93
N THR A 63 -29.74 -7.36 33.79
CA THR A 63 -30.65 -8.52 33.66
C THR A 63 -29.99 -9.72 32.97
N GLY A 64 -28.66 -9.73 32.90
CA GLY A 64 -27.86 -10.77 32.25
C GLY A 64 -27.87 -12.11 32.99
N LEU A 65 -27.10 -13.07 32.47
CA LEU A 65 -26.90 -14.38 33.08
C LEU A 65 -26.24 -14.23 34.48
N ASN A 66 -26.85 -14.81 35.51
CA ASN A 66 -26.28 -14.85 36.86
C ASN A 66 -25.37 -16.07 37.00
N VAL A 67 -24.11 -15.87 37.40
CA VAL A 67 -23.12 -16.94 37.53
C VAL A 67 -22.38 -16.88 38.88
N PRO A 68 -21.90 -18.02 39.41
CA PRO A 68 -21.00 -18.04 40.57
C PRO A 68 -19.72 -17.23 40.35
N ALA A 69 -19.06 -16.79 41.43
CA ALA A 69 -17.71 -16.23 41.35
C ALA A 69 -16.74 -17.23 40.69
N SER A 70 -15.77 -16.70 39.93
CA SER A 70 -14.74 -17.48 39.23
C SER A 70 -15.29 -18.44 38.17
N THR A 71 -16.50 -18.17 37.64
CA THR A 71 -17.02 -18.92 36.50
C THR A 71 -16.21 -18.57 35.26
N ILE A 72 -15.80 -19.60 34.52
CA ILE A 72 -15.12 -19.48 33.23
C ILE A 72 -16.09 -19.95 32.15
N LEU A 73 -16.48 -19.03 31.27
CA LEU A 73 -17.28 -19.33 30.08
C LEU A 73 -16.38 -19.28 28.85
N THR A 74 -16.32 -20.38 28.11
CA THR A 74 -15.55 -20.46 26.87
C THR A 74 -16.48 -20.55 25.68
N VAL A 75 -16.32 -19.64 24.73
CA VAL A 75 -17.07 -19.63 23.47
C VAL A 75 -16.08 -19.72 22.32
N THR A 76 -16.26 -20.73 21.47
CA THR A 76 -15.40 -20.97 20.33
C THR A 76 -16.18 -20.72 19.04
N ALA A 77 -15.63 -19.88 18.17
CA ALA A 77 -16.05 -19.78 16.78
C ALA A 77 -15.10 -20.61 15.93
N ASP A 78 -15.60 -21.73 15.41
CA ASP A 78 -14.87 -22.61 14.52
C ASP A 78 -15.84 -23.17 13.47
N VAL A 79 -15.32 -23.68 12.37
CA VAL A 79 -16.08 -24.34 11.29
C VAL A 79 -16.28 -25.83 11.61
N ASN A 80 -16.06 -26.24 12.86
CA ASN A 80 -16.15 -27.61 13.31
C ASN A 80 -17.61 -28.06 13.52
N GLY A 81 -17.99 -29.19 12.92
CA GLY A 81 -19.33 -29.78 13.02
C GLY A 81 -19.59 -30.61 14.28
N THR A 82 -18.71 -30.60 15.27
CA THR A 82 -18.92 -31.31 16.55
C THR A 82 -20.10 -30.71 17.30
N ALA A 83 -21.10 -31.54 17.58
CA ALA A 83 -22.25 -31.17 18.40
C ALA A 83 -21.77 -30.72 19.80
N THR A 84 -22.09 -29.48 20.17
CA THR A 84 -21.93 -29.01 21.55
C THR A 84 -22.84 -29.84 22.45
N SER A 85 -22.43 -30.09 23.70
CA SER A 85 -23.23 -30.81 24.69
C SER A 85 -24.45 -29.98 25.13
N GLY A 86 -25.48 -29.91 24.27
CA GLY A 86 -26.75 -29.24 24.52
C GLY A 86 -27.82 -29.84 23.63
N ASN A 87 -28.98 -30.18 24.20
CA ASN A 87 -30.09 -30.73 23.43
C ASN A 87 -30.57 -29.71 22.38
N GLY A 88 -30.56 -30.11 21.10
CA GLY A 88 -31.21 -29.35 20.02
C GLY A 88 -30.35 -28.32 19.28
N ILE A 89 -29.06 -28.19 19.58
CA ILE A 89 -28.14 -27.25 18.88
C ILE A 89 -27.07 -28.06 18.14
N ALA A 90 -27.46 -28.66 17.01
CA ALA A 90 -26.54 -29.30 16.08
C ALA A 90 -26.73 -28.69 14.69
N PRO A 91 -25.66 -28.54 13.89
CA PRO A 91 -25.80 -28.22 12.47
C PRO A 91 -26.73 -29.23 11.80
N SER A 92 -27.65 -28.78 10.95
CA SER A 92 -28.63 -29.66 10.30
C SER A 92 -28.01 -30.67 9.34
N GLN A 93 -26.71 -30.54 9.03
CA GLN A 93 -25.95 -31.42 8.15
C GLN A 93 -24.59 -31.74 8.77
N ALA A 94 -24.26 -33.04 8.81
CA ALA A 94 -22.99 -33.55 9.34
C ALA A 94 -21.85 -33.58 8.30
N PHE A 95 -22.06 -33.00 7.10
CA PHE A 95 -21.08 -32.97 6.02
C PHE A 95 -21.06 -31.60 5.33
N SER A 96 -19.88 -31.18 4.87
CA SER A 96 -19.70 -30.05 3.97
C SER A 96 -19.63 -30.54 2.52
N ARG A 97 -20.41 -29.95 1.60
CA ARG A 97 -20.32 -30.24 0.16
C ARG A 97 -19.89 -28.99 -0.61
N LEU A 98 -18.80 -29.09 -1.36
CA LEU A 98 -18.39 -28.07 -2.32
C LEU A 98 -18.91 -28.44 -3.71
N LEU A 99 -19.77 -27.60 -4.28
CA LEU A 99 -20.24 -27.73 -5.66
C LEU A 99 -19.37 -26.85 -6.55
N VAL A 100 -18.57 -27.45 -7.45
CA VAL A 100 -17.75 -26.72 -8.42
C VAL A 100 -18.25 -27.06 -9.83
N PRO A 101 -19.07 -26.20 -10.46
CA PRO A 101 -19.44 -26.37 -11.86
C PRO A 101 -18.18 -26.29 -12.72
N THR A 102 -17.87 -27.35 -13.46
CA THR A 102 -16.76 -27.35 -14.44
C THR A 102 -17.32 -27.16 -15.84
N TYR A 103 -16.70 -26.26 -16.61
CA TYR A 103 -17.02 -26.06 -18.02
C TYR A 103 -16.04 -26.85 -18.91
N SER A 104 -16.55 -27.62 -19.87
CA SER A 104 -15.74 -28.23 -20.93
C SER A 104 -15.91 -27.42 -22.22
N PRO A 105 -14.92 -26.60 -22.63
CA PRO A 105 -15.04 -25.81 -23.85
C PRO A 105 -15.08 -26.70 -25.09
N ASN A 106 -15.83 -26.26 -26.11
CA ASN A 106 -15.74 -26.85 -27.44
C ASN A 106 -14.42 -26.40 -28.12
N PRO A 107 -13.90 -27.13 -29.12
CA PRO A 107 -12.59 -26.80 -29.72
C PRO A 107 -12.48 -25.40 -30.32
N SER A 108 -13.60 -24.81 -30.78
CA SER A 108 -13.62 -23.44 -31.31
C SER A 108 -13.50 -22.38 -30.22
N ALA A 109 -14.16 -22.56 -29.07
CA ALA A 109 -13.99 -21.68 -27.91
C ALA A 109 -12.59 -21.83 -27.29
N ASP A 110 -12.05 -23.06 -27.25
CA ASP A 110 -10.71 -23.33 -26.72
C ASP A 110 -9.64 -22.59 -27.55
N ASN A 111 -9.74 -22.65 -28.88
CA ASN A 111 -8.82 -21.92 -29.78
C ASN A 111 -8.99 -20.39 -29.68
N ALA A 112 -10.20 -19.90 -29.42
CA ALA A 112 -10.43 -18.47 -29.18
C ALA A 112 -9.85 -17.99 -27.83
N LEU A 113 -9.76 -18.87 -26.84
CA LEU A 113 -9.24 -18.58 -25.51
C LEU A 113 -7.71 -18.75 -25.43
N ILE A 114 -7.11 -19.56 -26.29
CA ILE A 114 -5.66 -19.75 -26.43
C ILE A 114 -5.06 -18.54 -27.18
N GLN A 115 -4.62 -17.54 -26.43
CA GLN A 115 -4.06 -16.31 -26.94
C GLN A 115 -2.90 -15.86 -26.07
N LYS A 116 -1.83 -15.41 -26.72
CA LYS A 116 -0.77 -14.66 -26.05
C LYS A 116 -1.12 -13.18 -26.10
N LYS A 117 -1.45 -12.60 -24.95
CA LYS A 117 -1.75 -11.17 -24.83
C LYS A 117 -0.65 -10.47 -24.06
N THR A 118 -0.28 -9.29 -24.52
CA THR A 118 0.66 -8.42 -23.82
C THR A 118 -0.04 -7.14 -23.43
N PHE A 119 0.30 -6.61 -22.26
CA PHE A 119 -0.09 -5.27 -21.84
C PHE A 119 1.11 -4.58 -21.19
N ARG A 120 1.17 -3.26 -21.39
CA ARG A 120 2.22 -2.42 -20.84
C ARG A 120 1.68 -1.65 -19.66
N TYR A 121 2.48 -1.53 -18.61
CA TYR A 121 2.12 -0.75 -17.42
C TYR A 121 3.36 -0.11 -16.80
N PHE A 122 3.13 0.86 -15.93
CA PHE A 122 4.20 1.43 -15.12
C PHE A 122 4.34 0.67 -13.81
N GLU A 123 5.53 0.13 -13.59
CA GLU A 123 5.93 -0.39 -12.30
C GLU A 123 6.60 0.73 -11.49
N ARG A 124 6.17 0.87 -10.22
CA ARG A 124 6.68 1.91 -9.31
C ARG A 124 7.69 1.32 -8.35
N VAL A 125 8.95 1.75 -8.47
CA VAL A 125 10.01 1.48 -7.50
C VAL A 125 10.10 2.65 -6.53
N THR A 126 10.09 2.39 -5.23
CA THR A 126 10.08 3.44 -4.20
C THR A 126 11.17 3.20 -3.18
N ASN A 127 11.87 4.26 -2.78
CA ASN A 127 12.80 4.24 -1.66
C ASN A 127 12.97 5.68 -1.12
N LYS A 128 13.86 5.90 -0.15
CA LYS A 128 14.07 7.20 0.50
C LYS A 128 15.52 7.40 0.92
N PHE A 129 15.91 8.66 1.07
CA PHE A 129 17.16 9.06 1.71
C PHE A 129 16.96 10.34 2.51
N THR A 130 17.86 10.63 3.45
CA THR A 130 17.76 11.79 4.34
C THR A 130 18.90 12.75 4.10
N VAL A 131 18.58 14.04 4.07
CA VAL A 131 19.54 15.14 3.89
C VAL A 131 19.36 16.10 5.06
N GLN A 132 20.46 16.43 5.73
CA GLN A 132 20.46 17.37 6.85
C GLN A 132 20.16 18.81 6.39
N ALA A 133 19.76 19.67 7.32
CA ALA A 133 19.48 21.08 7.05
C ALA A 133 20.67 21.77 6.35
N GLY A 134 20.41 22.51 5.28
CA GLY A 134 21.43 23.24 4.52
C GLY A 134 22.47 22.39 3.78
N GLN A 135 22.45 21.06 3.92
CA GLN A 135 23.49 20.19 3.36
C GLN A 135 23.26 19.89 1.87
N SER A 136 24.37 19.81 1.14
CA SER A 136 24.40 19.26 -0.21
C SER A 136 24.37 17.73 -0.16
N PHE A 137 23.85 17.10 -1.20
CA PHE A 137 23.76 15.66 -1.33
C PHE A 137 24.06 15.22 -2.77
N THR A 138 24.64 14.03 -2.88
CA THR A 138 24.70 13.24 -4.11
C THR A 138 24.28 11.84 -3.74
N TRP A 139 23.23 11.33 -4.39
CA TRP A 139 22.63 10.05 -4.04
C TRP A 139 22.39 9.20 -5.27
N THR A 140 22.85 7.95 -5.20
CA THR A 140 22.56 6.95 -6.23
C THR A 140 21.16 6.39 -5.99
N ILE A 141 20.22 6.78 -6.84
CA ILE A 141 18.82 6.35 -6.77
C ILE A 141 18.71 4.88 -7.17
N THR A 142 19.44 4.49 -8.21
CA THR A 142 19.61 3.10 -8.64
C THR A 142 20.90 2.95 -9.44
N ASN A 143 21.58 1.81 -9.26
CA ASN A 143 22.76 1.45 -10.05
C ASN A 143 22.38 0.92 -11.45
N GLY A 144 21.11 0.57 -11.65
CA GLY A 144 20.65 -0.01 -12.91
C GLY A 144 19.16 -0.26 -12.89
N ILE A 145 18.43 0.44 -13.74
CA ILE A 145 17.02 0.17 -14.02
C ILE A 145 16.80 0.20 -15.53
N ALA A 146 16.11 -0.82 -16.04
CA ALA A 146 15.70 -0.86 -17.44
C ALA A 146 14.43 -0.04 -17.66
N ASN A 147 14.36 0.66 -18.79
CA ASN A 147 13.21 1.45 -19.24
C ASN A 147 12.61 2.40 -18.18
N PRO A 148 13.42 3.20 -17.46
CA PRO A 148 12.87 4.24 -16.60
C PRO A 148 12.13 5.28 -17.44
N LYS A 149 11.02 5.79 -16.93
CA LYS A 149 10.15 6.73 -17.63
C LYS A 149 9.97 8.03 -16.86
N LYS A 150 9.69 7.96 -15.57
CA LYS A 150 9.55 9.16 -14.75
C LYS A 150 10.22 8.95 -13.42
N TRP A 151 10.74 10.04 -12.87
CA TRP A 151 11.24 10.05 -11.52
C TRP A 151 10.63 11.23 -10.76
N ILE A 152 10.16 10.94 -9.55
CA ILE A 152 9.43 11.87 -8.71
C ILE A 152 10.07 11.86 -7.33
N MET A 153 10.41 13.03 -6.79
CA MET A 153 10.83 13.21 -5.40
C MET A 153 9.74 13.96 -4.62
N GLN A 154 9.60 13.55 -3.38
CA GLN A 154 8.72 14.12 -2.39
C GLN A 154 9.54 14.44 -1.14
N PRO A 155 10.00 15.69 -1.00
CA PRO A 155 10.72 16.13 0.20
C PRO A 155 9.74 16.27 1.37
N ILE A 156 10.06 15.62 2.48
CA ILE A 156 9.28 15.65 3.72
C ILE A 156 10.21 16.03 4.87
N ILE A 157 9.78 17.00 5.68
CA ILE A 157 10.49 17.38 6.91
C ILE A 157 10.49 16.18 7.84
N THR A 158 11.67 15.82 8.34
CA THR A 158 11.83 14.79 9.36
C THR A 158 12.68 15.33 10.49
N ASN A 159 12.37 14.93 11.73
CA ASN A 159 13.32 15.10 12.83
C ASN A 159 14.58 14.26 12.48
N MET A 160 15.83 14.68 12.73
CA MET A 160 16.39 15.52 13.78
C MET A 160 17.76 16.05 13.30
N ALA A 161 18.24 17.17 13.85
CA ALA A 161 19.69 17.36 13.95
C ALA A 161 20.26 16.16 14.71
N ALA A 162 21.22 15.43 14.13
CA ALA A 162 21.84 14.29 14.82
C ALA A 162 22.38 14.75 16.18
N GLY A 163 21.80 14.24 17.29
CA GLY A 163 22.29 14.47 18.66
C GLY A 163 21.45 15.38 19.59
N SER A 164 20.29 15.92 19.20
CA SER A 164 19.47 16.73 20.12
C SER A 164 18.42 15.90 20.87
N SER A 165 18.62 15.68 22.17
CA SER A 165 17.71 14.93 23.05
C SER A 165 16.52 15.75 23.60
N SER A 166 16.41 17.04 23.27
CA SER A 166 15.48 17.97 23.94
C SER A 166 14.16 18.26 23.20
N LEU A 167 14.00 17.78 21.96
CA LEU A 167 12.77 17.95 21.18
C LEU A 167 12.36 16.61 20.52
N PRO A 168 11.60 15.75 21.20
CA PRO A 168 11.17 14.48 20.66
C PRO A 168 10.13 14.67 19.54
N ASP A 169 10.57 14.55 18.29
CA ASP A 169 9.77 14.11 17.14
C ASP A 169 8.40 14.80 16.94
N VAL A 170 8.31 16.11 17.25
CA VAL A 170 7.04 16.86 17.23
C VAL A 170 6.67 17.33 15.81
N ILE A 171 7.66 17.55 14.94
CA ILE A 171 7.45 18.20 13.62
C ILE A 171 7.26 17.15 12.49
N ASN A 172 7.46 15.86 12.75
CA ASN A 172 7.31 14.84 11.72
C ASN A 172 5.84 14.69 11.29
N PRO A 173 5.49 15.00 10.03
CA PRO A 173 4.11 15.01 9.58
C PRO A 173 3.47 13.61 9.57
N PHE A 174 4.26 12.52 9.55
CA PHE A 174 3.72 11.16 9.63
C PHE A 174 3.11 10.81 10.99
N ARG A 175 3.33 11.62 12.03
CA ARG A 175 2.74 11.41 13.36
C ARG A 175 1.37 12.06 13.52
N SER A 176 0.98 12.95 12.62
CA SER A 176 -0.28 13.68 12.74
C SER A 176 -1.38 13.01 11.89
N PRO A 177 -2.54 12.67 12.49
CA PRO A 177 -3.70 12.19 11.73
C PRO A 177 -4.36 13.28 10.88
N PHE A 178 -3.96 14.55 11.07
CA PHE A 178 -4.42 15.71 10.30
C PHE A 178 -3.41 16.13 9.22
N SER A 179 -2.27 15.44 9.13
CA SER A 179 -1.30 15.68 8.07
C SER A 179 -1.83 15.18 6.74
N THR A 180 -1.65 15.98 5.69
CA THR A 180 -1.95 15.57 4.31
C THR A 180 -0.79 14.85 3.65
N VAL A 181 0.37 14.75 4.31
CA VAL A 181 1.51 13.93 3.86
C VAL A 181 1.15 12.44 4.06
N PRO A 182 1.38 11.54 3.08
CA PRO A 182 2.19 11.71 1.88
C PRO A 182 1.42 12.09 0.61
N ALA A 183 0.14 12.47 0.66
CA ALA A 183 -0.53 13.02 -0.52
C ALA A 183 0.03 14.41 -0.91
N THR A 184 0.71 15.09 0.03
CA THR A 184 1.41 16.37 -0.14
C THR A 184 2.89 16.29 0.27
N THR A 185 3.66 17.35 0.02
CA THR A 185 4.99 17.54 0.61
C THR A 185 4.91 18.28 1.92
N SER A 186 6.00 18.35 2.68
CA SER A 186 6.04 19.28 3.81
C SER A 186 6.01 20.74 3.33
N PRO A 187 5.43 21.67 4.13
CA PRO A 187 5.34 23.07 3.75
C PRO A 187 6.72 23.66 3.44
N PHE A 188 6.84 24.33 2.30
CA PHE A 188 8.06 25.00 1.84
C PHE A 188 9.33 24.12 1.82
N ALA A 189 9.16 22.80 1.66
CA ALA A 189 10.28 21.85 1.57
C ALA A 189 11.03 22.01 0.23
N ALA A 190 11.92 23.00 0.17
CA ALA A 190 12.61 23.41 -1.05
C ALA A 190 13.98 22.75 -1.21
N LEU A 191 14.28 22.33 -2.43
CA LEU A 191 15.60 21.89 -2.89
C LEU A 191 16.16 22.92 -3.85
N ARG A 192 17.49 23.11 -3.85
CA ARG A 192 18.19 24.03 -4.77
C ARG A 192 19.36 23.33 -5.45
N ASN A 193 19.80 23.88 -6.59
CA ASN A 193 20.90 23.34 -7.40
C ASN A 193 20.74 21.85 -7.73
N LEU A 194 19.52 21.44 -8.10
CA LEU A 194 19.20 20.05 -8.40
C LEU A 194 19.80 19.65 -9.75
N GLU A 195 20.43 18.50 -9.81
CA GLU A 195 20.96 17.89 -11.03
C GLU A 195 20.61 16.40 -11.03
N VAL A 196 20.25 15.88 -12.21
CA VAL A 196 19.86 14.48 -12.38
C VAL A 196 20.61 13.92 -13.56
N THR A 197 21.32 12.83 -13.35
CA THR A 197 22.02 12.11 -14.42
C THR A 197 21.41 10.73 -14.60
N VAL A 198 21.20 10.35 -15.85
CA VAL A 198 20.69 9.04 -16.24
C VAL A 198 21.71 8.40 -17.16
N GLY A 199 22.31 7.28 -16.73
CA GLY A 199 23.40 6.64 -17.47
C GLY A 199 24.59 7.59 -17.72
N ASN A 200 24.94 8.41 -16.70
CA ASN A 200 25.97 9.45 -16.76
C ASN A 200 25.70 10.62 -17.72
N VAL A 201 24.50 10.72 -18.30
CA VAL A 201 24.09 11.87 -19.10
C VAL A 201 23.21 12.78 -18.24
N PRO A 202 23.56 14.06 -18.08
CA PRO A 202 22.73 14.99 -17.31
C PRO A 202 21.43 15.31 -18.05
N ILE A 203 20.33 15.41 -17.30
CA ILE A 203 19.00 15.73 -17.84
C ILE A 203 18.89 17.22 -18.17
N TRP A 204 19.58 18.06 -17.39
CA TRP A 204 19.70 19.49 -17.62
C TRP A 204 21.16 19.84 -17.91
N ASN A 205 21.40 20.84 -18.76
CA ASN A 205 22.79 21.23 -19.07
C ASN A 205 23.50 21.86 -17.86
N ASN A 206 22.74 22.45 -16.94
CA ASN A 206 23.24 23.02 -15.70
C ASN A 206 22.26 22.68 -14.55
N PRO A 207 22.76 22.59 -13.30
CA PRO A 207 21.91 22.38 -12.14
C PRO A 207 20.81 23.44 -12.04
N VAL A 208 19.58 22.99 -11.76
CA VAL A 208 18.38 23.82 -11.79
C VAL A 208 17.84 24.10 -10.39
N ASN A 209 17.28 25.29 -10.19
CA ASN A 209 16.39 25.55 -9.08
C ASN A 209 14.98 25.15 -9.51
N PHE A 210 14.57 23.94 -9.11
CA PHE A 210 13.30 23.37 -9.54
C PHE A 210 12.13 24.17 -8.97
N GLY A 211 11.49 24.98 -9.83
CA GLY A 211 10.36 25.83 -9.51
C GLY A 211 9.08 25.40 -10.23
N TYR A 212 8.00 26.16 -10.04
CA TYR A 212 6.70 25.84 -10.63
C TYR A 212 6.74 25.83 -12.17
N ASP A 213 7.46 26.77 -12.80
CA ASP A 213 7.56 26.80 -14.28
C ASP A 213 8.20 25.53 -14.83
N LEU A 214 9.28 25.06 -14.19
CA LEU A 214 9.95 23.83 -14.59
C LEU A 214 9.08 22.59 -14.29
N PHE A 215 8.34 22.60 -13.18
CA PHE A 215 7.35 21.57 -12.88
C PHE A 215 6.29 21.47 -13.99
N VAL A 216 5.72 22.60 -14.42
CA VAL A 216 4.72 22.64 -15.49
C VAL A 216 5.33 22.14 -16.81
N GLN A 217 6.57 22.50 -17.13
CA GLN A 217 7.24 22.03 -18.35
C GLN A 217 7.55 20.53 -18.36
N GLU A 218 7.88 19.94 -17.20
CA GLU A 218 8.10 18.50 -17.09
C GLU A 218 6.78 17.72 -17.01
N MET A 219 5.72 18.33 -16.46
CA MET A 219 4.38 17.72 -16.35
C MET A 219 3.52 17.88 -17.60
N SER A 220 3.67 18.93 -18.40
CA SER A 220 2.93 19.09 -19.66
C SER A 220 3.21 17.94 -20.63
N LYS A 221 4.45 17.45 -20.62
CA LYS A 221 4.90 16.26 -21.40
C LYS A 221 4.31 14.94 -20.93
N SER A 222 3.58 14.97 -19.81
CA SER A 222 3.01 13.79 -19.14
C SER A 222 1.50 13.62 -19.33
N GLY A 223 0.84 14.51 -20.08
CA GLY A 223 -0.61 14.49 -20.34
C GLY A 223 -1.08 13.30 -21.19
N VAL A 224 -2.40 13.19 -21.36
CA VAL A 224 -3.00 12.26 -22.34
C VAL A 224 -2.38 12.54 -23.72
N ASP A 225 -2.06 11.48 -24.46
CA ASP A 225 -1.38 11.55 -25.77
C ASP A 225 -0.04 12.31 -25.78
N GLY A 226 0.68 12.34 -24.65
CA GLY A 226 1.97 13.02 -24.55
C GLY A 226 1.86 14.56 -24.52
N GLY A 227 0.68 15.07 -24.14
CA GLY A 227 0.41 16.51 -24.09
C GLY A 227 0.00 17.11 -25.45
N LEU A 228 -0.46 16.28 -26.39
CA LEU A 228 -0.99 16.73 -27.69
C LEU A 228 -2.41 17.30 -27.61
N ASP A 229 -3.14 16.97 -26.54
CA ASP A 229 -4.43 17.56 -26.22
C ASP A 229 -4.26 18.67 -25.17
N ASP A 230 -4.51 19.92 -25.59
CA ASP A 230 -4.38 21.12 -24.76
C ASP A 230 -5.50 21.21 -23.71
N VAL A 231 -6.62 20.50 -23.92
CA VAL A 231 -7.83 20.59 -23.09
C VAL A 231 -7.70 19.80 -21.78
N THR A 232 -6.81 18.80 -21.75
CA THR A 232 -6.57 17.93 -20.57
C THR A 232 -5.36 18.35 -19.72
N ILE A 233 -4.67 19.44 -20.07
CA ILE A 233 -3.53 20.01 -19.31
C ILE A 233 -4.00 20.96 -18.19
N ALA A 234 -5.30 21.01 -17.90
CA ALA A 234 -5.88 21.88 -16.88
C ALA A 234 -5.16 21.71 -15.52
N GLY A 235 -4.31 22.68 -15.19
CA GLY A 235 -3.49 22.68 -13.98
C GLY A 235 -4.37 22.83 -12.74
N LEU A 236 -4.77 21.70 -12.16
CA LEU A 236 -5.44 21.62 -10.86
C LEU A 236 -4.60 22.24 -9.73
N LEU A 237 -3.29 22.35 -9.95
CA LEU A 237 -2.34 22.86 -8.99
C LEU A 237 -1.84 24.24 -9.40
N SER A 238 -2.30 25.28 -8.71
CA SER A 238 -1.77 26.63 -8.92
C SER A 238 -0.35 26.78 -8.39
N GLN A 239 0.39 27.77 -8.91
CA GLN A 239 1.74 28.11 -8.43
C GLN A 239 1.78 28.27 -6.91
N ARG A 240 0.81 28.99 -6.32
CA ARG A 240 0.72 29.18 -4.87
C ARG A 240 0.61 27.85 -4.11
N LEU A 241 -0.22 26.93 -4.59
CA LEU A 241 -0.38 25.61 -3.96
C LEU A 241 0.90 24.78 -4.10
N TRP A 242 1.51 24.78 -5.28
CA TRP A 242 2.77 24.07 -5.53
C TRP A 242 3.90 24.57 -4.64
N GLU A 243 4.11 25.89 -4.57
CA GLU A 243 5.19 26.47 -3.78
C GLU A 243 4.97 26.30 -2.28
N SER A 244 3.72 26.30 -1.81
CA SER A 244 3.42 26.19 -0.39
C SER A 244 3.45 24.74 0.12
N LEU A 245 2.80 23.79 -0.55
CA LEU A 245 2.50 22.47 0.02
C LEU A 245 2.69 21.28 -0.94
N TYR A 246 2.81 21.49 -2.25
CA TYR A 246 2.89 20.42 -3.26
C TYR A 246 4.20 20.49 -4.05
N ARG A 247 5.32 20.70 -3.35
CA ARG A 247 6.63 21.01 -3.95
C ARG A 247 7.35 19.75 -4.46
N PHE A 248 6.61 18.91 -5.18
CA PHE A 248 7.13 17.70 -5.81
C PHE A 248 8.12 18.07 -6.90
N VAL A 249 9.25 17.36 -6.93
CA VAL A 249 10.17 17.39 -8.06
C VAL A 249 9.80 16.23 -8.94
N ALA A 250 9.40 16.50 -10.18
CA ALA A 250 9.04 15.44 -11.11
C ALA A 250 9.69 15.70 -12.46
N VAL A 251 10.40 14.69 -12.94
CA VAL A 251 11.27 14.81 -14.11
C VAL A 251 10.95 13.69 -15.08
N ASP A 252 10.79 14.05 -16.35
CA ASP A 252 10.74 13.08 -17.43
C ASP A 252 12.14 12.60 -17.79
N ILE A 253 12.39 11.31 -17.55
CA ILE A 253 13.69 10.66 -17.78
C ILE A 253 13.67 9.73 -19.01
N ARG A 254 12.70 9.92 -19.92
CA ARG A 254 12.58 9.21 -21.20
C ARG A 254 13.50 9.70 -22.30
N ARG A 255 14.36 10.70 -22.05
CA ARG A 255 15.21 11.37 -23.06
C ARG A 255 16.35 10.46 -23.56
N ARG A 256 15.99 9.32 -24.14
CA ARG A 256 16.86 8.23 -24.58
C ARG A 256 16.53 7.85 -26.02
N LEU A 257 17.49 7.26 -26.70
CA LEU A 257 17.27 6.75 -28.05
C LEU A 257 16.50 5.42 -27.99
N PRO A 258 15.64 5.11 -28.98
CA PRO A 258 14.93 3.83 -29.03
C PRO A 258 15.86 2.61 -29.02
N SER A 259 17.07 2.74 -29.56
CA SER A 259 18.11 1.69 -29.53
C SER A 259 18.60 1.34 -28.12
N GLU A 260 18.26 2.15 -27.12
CA GLU A 260 18.61 1.93 -25.72
C GLU A 260 17.45 1.29 -24.92
N ASP A 261 16.38 0.87 -25.59
CA ASP A 261 15.27 0.11 -25.00
C ASP A 261 15.77 -1.21 -24.38
N GLY A 262 15.34 -1.47 -23.13
CA GLY A 262 15.77 -2.65 -22.37
C GLY A 262 17.14 -2.52 -21.70
N ALA A 263 17.97 -1.52 -22.06
CA ALA A 263 19.25 -1.29 -21.41
C ALA A 263 19.07 -0.75 -19.98
N SER A 264 19.84 -1.31 -19.04
CA SER A 264 19.85 -0.87 -17.65
C SER A 264 20.70 0.39 -17.50
N LYS A 265 20.13 1.47 -16.95
CA LYS A 265 20.83 2.74 -16.71
C LYS A 265 20.81 3.09 -15.23
N SER A 266 21.91 3.65 -14.75
CA SER A 266 21.97 4.24 -13.40
C SER A 266 21.21 5.56 -13.36
N ILE A 267 20.71 5.92 -12.19
CA ILE A 267 20.14 7.24 -11.93
C ILE A 267 20.81 7.80 -10.68
N ILE A 268 21.41 8.98 -10.82
CA ILE A 268 22.06 9.70 -9.72
C ILE A 268 21.45 11.10 -9.64
N VAL A 269 21.09 11.51 -8.43
CA VAL A 269 20.62 12.86 -8.14
C VAL A 269 21.64 13.58 -7.28
N SER A 270 21.81 14.87 -7.52
CA SER A 270 22.48 15.76 -6.56
C SER A 270 21.69 17.04 -6.36
N GLY A 271 21.90 17.69 -5.22
CA GLY A 271 21.25 18.95 -4.89
C GLY A 271 21.63 19.45 -3.51
N THR A 272 20.92 20.46 -3.02
CA THR A 272 21.07 20.97 -1.67
C THR A 272 19.72 21.15 -1.00
N ASN A 273 19.61 20.69 0.25
CA ASN A 273 18.47 20.99 1.09
C ASN A 273 18.49 22.49 1.44
N ASN A 274 17.48 23.24 0.99
CA ASN A 274 17.41 24.68 1.21
C ASN A 274 16.59 25.06 2.46
N THR A 275 16.31 24.11 3.34
CA THR A 275 15.52 24.31 4.54
C THR A 275 16.38 24.24 5.80
N ASN A 276 15.87 24.80 6.89
CA ASN A 276 16.48 24.73 8.22
C ASN A 276 16.18 23.41 8.95
N TYR A 277 15.51 22.47 8.29
CA TYR A 277 15.16 21.17 8.85
C TYR A 277 15.79 20.06 8.02
N ALA A 278 16.03 18.90 8.64
CA ALA A 278 16.38 17.71 7.87
C ALA A 278 15.18 17.28 7.02
N LEU A 279 15.45 16.90 5.78
CA LEU A 279 14.44 16.38 4.85
C LEU A 279 14.70 14.89 4.63
N THR A 280 13.67 14.07 4.79
CA THR A 280 13.63 12.75 4.18
C THR A 280 12.93 12.86 2.84
N ILE A 281 13.66 12.51 1.79
CA ILE A 281 13.20 12.57 0.42
C ILE A 281 12.75 11.17 0.04
N TYR A 282 11.44 11.01 -0.13
CA TYR A 282 10.86 9.83 -0.74
C TYR A 282 10.94 9.98 -2.24
N TYR A 283 11.36 8.95 -2.94
CA TYR A 283 11.43 9.00 -4.39
C TYR A 283 10.75 7.79 -5.02
N HIS A 284 10.19 8.03 -6.19
CA HIS A 284 9.50 7.05 -7.00
C HIS A 284 10.11 7.05 -8.39
N ILE A 285 10.51 5.88 -8.88
CA ILE A 285 10.82 5.68 -10.29
C ILE A 285 9.66 4.90 -10.90
N LEU A 286 9.07 5.45 -11.95
CA LEU A 286 8.13 4.74 -12.81
C LEU A 286 8.91 4.18 -13.99
N ARG A 287 8.94 2.85 -14.12
CA ARG A 287 9.54 2.17 -15.27
C ARG A 287 8.48 1.46 -16.09
N GLU A 288 8.66 1.37 -17.39
CA GLU A 288 7.75 0.64 -18.27
C GLU A 288 8.09 -0.85 -18.29
N VAL A 289 7.06 -1.66 -18.15
CA VAL A 289 7.14 -3.11 -18.10
C VAL A 289 6.08 -3.70 -19.03
N VAL A 290 6.43 -4.81 -19.68
CA VAL A 290 5.46 -5.63 -20.42
C VAL A 290 5.17 -6.88 -19.60
N ALA A 291 3.88 -7.11 -19.32
CA ALA A 291 3.40 -8.42 -18.89
C ALA A 291 2.86 -9.15 -20.12
N SER A 292 3.24 -10.42 -20.24
CA SER A 292 2.67 -11.35 -21.21
C SER A 292 1.87 -12.41 -20.46
N VAL A 293 0.64 -12.63 -20.89
CA VAL A 293 -0.21 -13.72 -20.44
C VAL A 293 -0.34 -14.69 -21.59
N ASP A 294 0.12 -15.93 -21.37
CA ASP A 294 -0.06 -17.05 -22.29
C ASP A 294 -1.12 -17.97 -21.68
N THR A 295 -2.32 -17.91 -22.25
CA THR A 295 -3.45 -18.73 -21.79
C THR A 295 -3.36 -20.18 -22.25
N ALA A 296 -2.49 -20.53 -23.20
CA ALA A 296 -2.24 -21.90 -23.61
C ALA A 296 -1.46 -22.66 -22.53
N MET A 297 -0.43 -22.00 -21.99
CA MET A 297 0.45 -22.56 -20.97
C MET A 297 0.02 -22.21 -19.54
N GLY A 298 -0.93 -21.28 -19.37
CA GLY A 298 -1.33 -20.76 -18.07
C GLY A 298 -0.23 -19.95 -17.39
N THR A 299 0.71 -19.40 -18.17
CA THR A 299 1.89 -18.70 -17.65
C THR A 299 1.73 -17.19 -17.77
N VAL A 300 2.12 -16.48 -16.71
CA VAL A 300 2.27 -15.02 -16.71
C VAL A 300 3.76 -14.72 -16.56
N SER A 301 4.30 -13.96 -17.49
CA SER A 301 5.70 -13.53 -17.48
C SER A 301 5.79 -12.02 -17.54
N GLN A 302 6.71 -11.43 -16.78
CA GLN A 302 6.98 -10.00 -16.74
C GLN A 302 8.41 -9.74 -17.18
N GLY A 303 8.62 -8.71 -18.00
CA GLY A 303 9.96 -8.32 -18.45
C GLY A 303 10.06 -6.85 -18.84
N PRO A 304 11.30 -6.33 -18.95
CA PRO A 304 11.53 -5.02 -19.55
C PRO A 304 11.04 -5.02 -20.99
N VAL A 305 10.52 -3.90 -21.47
CA VAL A 305 10.24 -3.70 -22.90
C VAL A 305 11.54 -3.86 -23.68
N GLN A 306 11.57 -4.84 -24.58
CA GLN A 306 12.60 -4.99 -25.61
C GLN A 306 11.90 -4.68 -26.94
N HIS A 307 12.39 -3.66 -27.64
CA HIS A 307 11.94 -3.30 -28.98
C HIS A 307 12.90 -3.88 -30.01
#